data_AF-A0A352Z8F0-F1
#
_entry.id   AF-A0A352Z8F0-F1
#
_cell.length_a   1.000
_cell.length_b   1.000
_cell.length_c   1.000
_cell.angle_alpha   90.00
_cell.angle_beta   90.00
_cell.angle_gamma   90.00
#
_symmetry.space_group_name_H-M   'P 1'
#
loop_
_entity.id
_entity.type
_entity.pdbx_description
1 polymer ?
#
loop_
_entity_poly.entity_id
_entity_poly.type
_entity_poly.pdbx_seq_one_letter_code
_entity_poly.pdbx_strand_id
1 'polypeptide(L)'
;MKQHRQKSLEDVKRAKKESKYLDFKEKFDPNSSKDWCEIIKDIIAMSNSGGGLIVFGVKNDSSPSQEDISAILKTDPAQITDKIAKYTGEQFDNFNIQEIDRNGHKTAVLQIGYNAIPLVFIQPGTYDIGYGKQGTAFSKGSVYFRHGAKSEPGNSKDLKESIEKEIERIKKSWLGNIRKIVTSPPTYKAVMLPPEVKESDIASAFPIRIVDDLNAPAYRRIWDDSPYQTPEEILTGALKSWRRDKTSYASESDLWTLYACRGNLQLDEEKAECLLESSINRHAPFFFWATFLSFDRINDFIHRVATEGKYPAPNMVLKLAHAMGGKVGLQLLDYVGRNCGYPSVKSVVNSLKKTVESKDRLIRVYGAKIRIGTSSVSVENAERADLEKSMDYAIKMKNKTEIKRIDALLYGPELRIKKNNHA
;
A
#
# COMPACT_ATOMS: atom_id res chain seq x y z
N MET A 1 -6.61 0.54 3.43
CA MET A 1 -6.57 -0.75 4.17
C MET A 1 -5.47 -0.68 5.20
N LYS A 2 -5.75 -1.08 6.45
CA LYS A 2 -4.73 -1.15 7.50
C LYS A 2 -3.69 -2.18 7.08
N GLN A 3 -2.48 -1.73 6.74
CA GLN A 3 -1.31 -2.60 6.66
C GLN A 3 -1.30 -3.44 7.94
N HIS A 4 -1.56 -4.74 7.83
CA HIS A 4 -1.47 -5.65 8.98
C HIS A 4 0.00 -5.68 9.36
N ARG A 5 0.37 -4.87 10.35
CA ARG A 5 1.69 -4.91 10.96
C ARG A 5 1.83 -6.30 11.55
N GLN A 6 2.68 -7.12 10.95
CA GLN A 6 3.13 -8.37 11.57
C GLN A 6 3.72 -7.97 12.92
N LYS A 7 3.18 -8.52 14.02
CA LYS A 7 3.69 -8.20 15.36
C LYS A 7 5.15 -8.64 15.39
N SER A 8 6.02 -7.72 15.78
CA SER A 8 7.44 -8.00 15.97
C SER A 8 7.67 -8.70 17.31
N LEU A 9 8.82 -9.36 17.47
CA LEU A 9 9.23 -9.94 18.75
C LEU A 9 9.28 -8.90 19.87
N GLU A 10 9.57 -7.64 19.54
CA GLU A 10 9.51 -6.51 20.48
C GLU A 10 8.07 -6.23 20.97
N ASP A 11 7.06 -6.46 20.13
CA ASP A 11 5.66 -6.32 20.52
C ASP A 11 5.24 -7.44 21.49
N VAL A 12 5.87 -8.63 21.43
CA VAL A 12 5.64 -9.72 22.39
C VAL A 12 6.07 -9.32 23.79
N LYS A 13 7.27 -8.76 23.93
CA LYS A 13 7.84 -8.38 25.23
C LYS A 13 6.92 -7.47 26.03
N ARG A 14 6.15 -6.60 25.34
CA ARG A 14 5.25 -5.61 25.94
C ARG A 14 3.78 -6.03 25.98
N ALA A 15 3.42 -7.15 25.35
CA ALA A 15 2.03 -7.56 25.26
C ALA A 15 1.47 -7.98 26.62
N LYS A 16 0.30 -7.42 26.96
CA LYS A 16 -0.45 -7.71 28.20
C LYS A 16 -1.68 -8.60 27.99
N LYS A 17 -2.08 -8.83 26.74
CA LYS A 17 -3.26 -9.61 26.37
C LYS A 17 -3.04 -10.31 25.05
N GLU A 18 -3.72 -11.44 24.88
CA GLU A 18 -3.82 -12.16 23.61
C GLU A 18 -4.54 -11.32 22.55
N SER A 19 -4.33 -11.69 21.29
CA SER A 19 -4.91 -11.00 20.15
C SER A 19 -5.01 -11.93 18.95
N LYS A 20 -5.51 -11.42 17.82
CA LYS A 20 -5.55 -12.15 16.55
C LYS A 20 -4.21 -12.75 16.10
N TYR A 21 -3.10 -12.14 16.49
CA TYR A 21 -1.74 -12.51 16.05
C TYR A 21 -0.84 -12.95 17.22
N LEU A 22 -1.39 -13.11 18.42
CA LEU A 22 -0.61 -13.43 19.61
C LEU A 22 -1.43 -14.30 20.56
N ASP A 23 -0.89 -15.46 20.90
CA ASP A 23 -1.47 -16.45 21.80
C ASP A 23 -0.49 -16.76 22.93
N PHE A 24 -1.00 -16.93 24.15
CA PHE A 24 -0.21 -17.31 25.31
C PHE A 24 -0.52 -18.75 25.70
N LYS A 25 0.55 -19.53 25.90
CA LYS A 25 0.49 -20.89 26.41
C LYS A 25 1.35 -20.97 27.65
N GLU A 26 0.81 -21.58 28.69
CA GLU A 26 1.56 -21.78 29.93
C GLU A 26 2.68 -22.79 29.70
N LYS A 27 2.36 -23.94 29.10
CA LYS A 27 3.29 -25.04 28.86
C LYS A 27 2.96 -25.79 27.58
N PHE A 28 3.87 -26.70 27.23
CA PHE A 28 3.69 -27.67 26.16
C PHE A 28 4.31 -29.01 26.59
N ASP A 29 3.50 -30.06 26.63
CA ASP A 29 3.99 -31.43 26.79
C ASP A 29 4.08 -32.15 25.42
N PRO A 30 5.30 -32.44 24.91
CA PRO A 30 5.50 -33.13 23.64
C PRO A 30 5.03 -34.59 23.66
N ASN A 31 4.73 -35.17 24.82
CA ASN A 31 4.13 -36.51 24.93
C ASN A 31 2.59 -36.47 24.98
N SER A 32 2.00 -35.28 25.15
CA SER A 32 0.54 -35.10 25.22
C SER A 32 -0.06 -35.00 23.82
N SER A 33 -0.87 -35.99 23.44
CA SER A 33 -1.64 -35.94 22.18
C SER A 33 -2.61 -34.76 22.16
N LYS A 34 -3.13 -34.37 23.33
CA LYS A 34 -4.00 -33.20 23.48
C LYS A 34 -3.26 -31.91 23.14
N ASP A 35 -2.08 -31.70 23.73
CA ASP A 35 -1.28 -30.49 23.54
C ASP A 35 -0.86 -30.35 22.07
N TRP A 36 -0.45 -31.45 21.45
CA TRP A 36 -0.19 -31.49 20.00
C TRP A 36 -1.41 -31.07 19.18
N CYS A 37 -2.59 -31.64 19.45
CA CYS A 37 -3.78 -31.30 18.67
C CYS A 37 -4.16 -29.81 18.83
N GLU A 38 -4.08 -29.27 20.04
CA GLU A 38 -4.39 -27.86 20.29
C GLU A 38 -3.38 -26.92 19.63
N ILE A 39 -2.09 -27.22 19.70
CA ILE A 39 -1.04 -26.41 19.06
C ILE A 39 -1.13 -26.49 17.54
N ILE A 40 -1.33 -27.67 16.95
CA ILE A 40 -1.51 -27.79 15.50
C ILE A 40 -2.73 -26.97 15.05
N LYS A 41 -3.86 -27.03 15.78
CA LYS A 41 -5.03 -26.18 15.49
C LYS A 41 -4.67 -24.70 15.48
N ASP A 42 -3.91 -24.24 16.46
CA ASP A 42 -3.51 -22.84 16.59
C ASP A 42 -2.51 -22.40 15.51
N ILE A 43 -1.54 -23.25 15.16
CA ILE A 43 -0.60 -23.03 14.05
C ILE A 43 -1.37 -22.85 12.74
N ILE A 44 -2.27 -23.79 12.44
CA ILE A 44 -3.07 -23.76 11.21
C ILE A 44 -3.97 -22.52 11.17
N ALA A 45 -4.67 -22.23 12.27
CA ALA A 45 -5.54 -21.05 12.35
C ALA A 45 -4.78 -19.73 12.15
N MET A 46 -3.59 -19.60 12.75
CA MET A 46 -2.73 -18.44 12.56
C MET A 46 -2.20 -18.34 11.13
N SER A 47 -1.68 -19.45 10.59
CA SER A 47 -1.15 -19.52 9.23
C SER A 47 -2.18 -19.10 8.19
N ASN A 48 -3.41 -19.61 8.30
CA ASN A 48 -4.55 -19.25 7.45
C ASN A 48 -5.00 -17.79 7.60
N SER A 49 -4.62 -17.11 8.69
CA SER A 49 -5.08 -15.75 9.04
C SER A 49 -4.04 -14.64 8.81
N GLY A 50 -2.87 -14.98 8.26
CA GLY A 50 -1.77 -14.03 8.02
C GLY A 50 -0.55 -14.23 8.91
N GLY A 51 -0.44 -15.37 9.61
CA GLY A 51 0.62 -15.67 10.56
C GLY A 51 0.34 -15.16 11.97
N GLY A 52 1.29 -15.37 12.88
CA GLY A 52 1.14 -15.00 14.28
C GLY A 52 2.29 -15.50 15.15
N LEU A 53 2.12 -15.37 16.45
CA LEU A 53 3.11 -15.74 17.47
C LEU A 53 2.39 -16.52 18.57
N ILE A 54 2.89 -17.71 18.91
CA ILE A 54 2.49 -18.44 20.12
C ILE A 54 3.65 -18.33 21.11
N VAL A 55 3.36 -17.86 22.32
CA VAL A 55 4.37 -17.66 23.37
C VAL A 55 4.14 -18.64 24.49
N PHE A 56 5.12 -19.51 24.71
CA PHE A 56 5.12 -20.49 25.79
C PHE A 56 5.79 -19.94 27.03
N GLY A 57 5.37 -20.43 28.20
CA GLY A 57 5.85 -19.94 29.48
C GLY A 57 5.04 -18.77 30.05
N VAL A 58 3.87 -18.44 29.47
CA VAL A 58 3.08 -17.25 29.83
C VAL A 58 1.62 -17.64 30.09
N LYS A 59 1.06 -17.15 31.20
CA LYS A 59 -0.36 -17.33 31.55
C LYS A 59 -1.27 -16.37 30.77
N ASN A 60 -2.57 -16.65 30.77
CA ASN A 60 -3.58 -15.83 30.09
C ASN A 60 -3.62 -14.37 30.58
N ASP A 61 -3.25 -14.13 31.84
CA ASP A 61 -3.15 -12.79 32.43
C ASP A 61 -1.81 -12.08 32.13
N SER A 62 -1.00 -12.69 31.26
CA SER A 62 0.33 -12.24 30.82
C SER A 62 1.45 -12.37 31.85
N SER A 63 1.17 -12.95 33.03
CA SER A 63 2.19 -13.29 34.03
C SER A 63 3.03 -14.52 33.60
N PRO A 64 4.27 -14.65 34.09
CA PRO A 64 5.07 -15.86 33.86
C PRO A 64 4.40 -17.11 34.44
N SER A 65 4.41 -18.20 33.70
CA SER A 65 3.86 -19.49 34.17
C SER A 65 4.79 -20.23 35.13
N GLN A 66 6.10 -19.99 35.05
CA GLN A 66 7.19 -20.76 35.70
C GLN A 66 7.30 -22.23 35.24
N GLU A 67 6.60 -22.61 34.18
CA GLU A 67 6.69 -23.94 33.57
C GLU A 67 7.95 -24.08 32.71
N ASP A 68 8.42 -25.32 32.52
CA ASP A 68 9.60 -25.59 31.69
C ASP A 68 9.30 -25.38 30.20
N ILE A 69 9.98 -24.40 29.60
CA ILE A 69 9.89 -24.11 28.16
C ILE A 69 10.89 -24.94 27.33
N SER A 70 11.79 -25.69 27.98
CA SER A 70 12.82 -26.46 27.27
C SER A 70 12.22 -27.50 26.33
N ALA A 71 11.03 -28.02 26.66
CA ALA A 71 10.35 -29.03 25.84
C ALA A 71 10.03 -28.51 24.43
N ILE A 72 9.45 -27.30 24.32
CA ILE A 72 9.17 -26.70 23.01
C ILE A 72 10.45 -26.22 22.31
N LEU A 73 11.43 -25.68 23.04
CA LEU A 73 12.70 -25.23 22.45
C LEU A 73 13.53 -26.39 21.88
N LYS A 74 13.42 -27.59 22.46
CA LYS A 74 14.09 -28.81 21.98
C LYS A 74 13.27 -29.59 20.94
N THR A 75 12.02 -29.17 20.68
CA THR A 75 11.19 -29.82 19.67
C THR A 75 11.77 -29.52 18.29
N ASP A 76 12.16 -30.58 17.58
CA ASP A 76 12.67 -30.48 16.22
C ASP A 76 11.56 -29.92 15.30
N PRO A 77 11.83 -28.86 14.52
CA PRO A 77 10.91 -28.36 13.50
C PRO A 77 10.34 -29.46 12.62
N ALA A 78 11.13 -30.48 12.24
CA ALA A 78 10.66 -31.60 11.43
C ALA A 78 9.50 -32.37 12.10
N GLN A 79 9.52 -32.52 13.42
CA GLN A 79 8.42 -33.17 14.15
C GLN A 79 7.12 -32.37 14.04
N ILE A 80 7.19 -31.04 14.10
CA ILE A 80 6.01 -30.19 13.95
C ILE A 80 5.48 -30.30 12.51
N THR A 81 6.36 -30.24 11.52
CA THR A 81 5.99 -30.39 10.10
C THR A 81 5.32 -31.75 9.85
N ASP A 82 5.89 -32.85 10.36
CA ASP A 82 5.31 -34.20 10.24
C ASP A 82 3.93 -34.30 10.91
N LYS A 83 3.76 -33.68 12.08
CA LYS A 83 2.47 -33.63 12.77
C LYS A 83 1.45 -32.81 11.98
N ILE A 84 1.85 -31.70 11.36
CA ILE A 84 0.97 -30.92 10.48
C ILE A 84 0.58 -31.77 9.27
N ALA A 85 1.56 -32.34 8.57
CA ALA A 85 1.34 -33.17 7.38
C ALA A 85 0.43 -34.37 7.66
N LYS A 86 0.56 -34.99 8.84
CA LYS A 86 -0.38 -36.05 9.28
C LYS A 86 -1.84 -35.60 9.24
N TYR A 87 -2.12 -34.37 9.67
CA TYR A 87 -3.50 -33.87 9.80
C TYR A 87 -4.00 -33.09 8.57
N THR A 88 -3.11 -32.53 7.74
CA THR A 88 -3.48 -31.68 6.59
C THR A 88 -3.10 -32.27 5.24
N GLY A 89 -2.16 -33.22 5.20
CA GLY A 89 -1.53 -33.72 3.96
C GLY A 89 -0.43 -32.81 3.41
N GLU A 90 -0.16 -31.66 4.06
CA GLU A 90 0.76 -30.63 3.57
C GLU A 90 1.96 -30.45 4.50
N GLN A 91 3.16 -30.36 3.92
CA GLN A 91 4.42 -30.13 4.63
C GLN A 91 4.61 -28.62 4.88
N PHE A 92 3.85 -28.06 5.83
CA PHE A 92 3.99 -26.64 6.19
C PHE A 92 5.20 -26.42 7.09
N ASP A 93 6.17 -25.63 6.63
CA ASP A 93 7.46 -25.36 7.29
C ASP A 93 7.71 -23.87 7.58
N ASN A 94 6.77 -22.99 7.25
CA ASN A 94 6.91 -21.54 7.43
C ASN A 94 6.69 -21.13 8.89
N PHE A 95 7.56 -21.59 9.78
CA PHE A 95 7.58 -21.22 11.20
C PHE A 95 9.01 -21.26 11.75
N ASN A 96 9.23 -20.60 12.88
CA ASN A 96 10.49 -20.62 13.60
C ASN A 96 10.26 -20.65 15.10
N ILE A 97 11.13 -21.32 15.85
CA ILE A 97 11.10 -21.36 17.32
C ILE A 97 12.33 -20.65 17.84
N GLN A 98 12.15 -19.79 18.83
CA GLN A 98 13.26 -19.07 19.45
C GLN A 98 12.98 -18.72 20.91
N GLU A 99 14.03 -18.64 21.72
CA GLU A 99 13.96 -18.12 23.09
C GLU A 99 13.99 -16.59 23.07
N ILE A 100 13.17 -15.95 23.91
CA ILE A 100 13.24 -14.51 24.19
C ILE A 100 13.19 -14.25 25.69
N ASP A 101 13.80 -13.14 26.12
CA ASP A 101 13.59 -12.57 27.45
C ASP A 101 12.33 -11.68 27.45
N ARG A 102 11.39 -11.98 28.34
CA ARG A 102 10.15 -11.26 28.60
C ARG A 102 10.13 -10.84 30.07
N ASN A 103 10.49 -9.59 30.35
CA ASN A 103 10.54 -9.02 31.70
C ASN A 103 11.42 -9.82 32.67
N GLY A 104 12.59 -10.28 32.22
CA GLY A 104 13.52 -11.07 33.03
C GLY A 104 13.17 -12.56 33.13
N HIS A 105 12.15 -13.02 32.40
CA HIS A 105 11.77 -14.42 32.31
C HIS A 105 12.00 -14.94 30.90
N LYS A 106 12.67 -16.09 30.79
CA LYS A 106 12.84 -16.80 29.52
C LYS A 106 11.48 -17.34 29.06
N THR A 107 11.16 -17.12 27.80
CA THR A 107 9.95 -17.61 27.14
C THR A 107 10.30 -18.13 25.76
N ALA A 108 9.58 -19.13 25.27
CA ALA A 108 9.75 -19.63 23.91
C ALA A 108 8.68 -19.05 22.99
N VAL A 109 9.08 -18.60 21.81
CA VAL A 109 8.18 -18.04 20.81
C VAL A 109 8.21 -18.92 19.58
N LEU A 110 7.05 -19.47 19.23
CA LEU A 110 6.79 -20.08 17.94
C LEU A 110 6.20 -19.01 17.02
N GLN A 111 7.01 -18.51 16.10
CA GLN A 111 6.62 -17.58 15.05
C GLN A 111 6.06 -18.34 13.87
N ILE A 112 4.82 -18.07 13.50
CA ILE A 112 4.10 -18.74 12.41
C ILE A 112 3.96 -17.76 11.26
N GLY A 113 4.44 -18.16 10.09
CA GLY A 113 4.29 -17.44 8.85
C GLY A 113 2.90 -17.64 8.23
N TYR A 114 2.62 -16.82 7.22
CA TYR A 114 1.41 -16.92 6.43
C TYR A 114 1.50 -18.08 5.43
N ASN A 115 0.38 -18.80 5.23
CA ASN A 115 0.23 -19.71 4.09
C ASN A 115 -0.76 -19.16 3.06
N ALA A 116 -0.34 -19.16 1.79
CA ALA A 116 -1.10 -18.60 0.68
C ALA A 116 -2.45 -19.31 0.47
N ILE A 117 -2.47 -20.62 0.65
CA ILE A 117 -3.65 -21.46 0.49
C ILE A 117 -4.07 -21.95 1.89
N PRO A 118 -5.32 -21.75 2.31
CA PRO A 118 -5.78 -22.22 3.61
C PRO A 118 -5.59 -23.73 3.77
N LEU A 119 -4.92 -24.14 4.85
CA LEU A 119 -4.72 -25.55 5.20
C LEU A 119 -6.01 -26.13 5.76
N VAL A 120 -6.42 -27.29 5.21
CA VAL A 120 -7.64 -28.02 5.58
C VAL A 120 -7.25 -29.27 6.35
N PHE A 121 -7.98 -29.56 7.44
CA PHE A 121 -7.77 -30.82 8.15
C PHE A 121 -8.39 -31.99 7.40
N ILE A 122 -7.59 -32.97 6.98
CA ILE A 122 -8.04 -34.21 6.32
C ILE A 122 -8.26 -35.37 7.31
N GLN A 123 -7.77 -35.22 8.53
CA GLN A 123 -7.97 -36.15 9.66
C GLN A 123 -8.48 -35.39 10.89
N PRO A 124 -9.31 -36.01 11.75
CA PRO A 124 -9.73 -35.40 13.01
C PRO A 124 -8.59 -35.42 14.03
N GLY A 125 -8.52 -34.38 14.86
CA GLY A 125 -7.61 -34.30 16.00
C GLY A 125 -8.36 -34.66 17.28
N THR A 126 -8.46 -35.95 17.59
CA THR A 126 -9.08 -36.44 18.83
C THR A 126 -8.03 -36.91 19.83
N TYR A 127 -8.35 -36.79 21.12
CA TYR A 127 -7.49 -37.23 22.22
C TYR A 127 -8.34 -37.78 23.36
N ASP A 128 -7.79 -38.72 24.11
CA ASP A 128 -8.47 -39.29 25.29
C ASP A 128 -8.58 -38.21 26.39
N ILE A 129 -9.77 -38.05 26.95
CA ILE A 129 -10.04 -37.16 28.11
C ILE A 129 -10.34 -37.97 29.38
N GLY A 130 -10.08 -39.27 29.36
CA GLY A 130 -10.35 -40.21 30.43
C GLY A 130 -11.77 -40.79 30.37
N TYR A 131 -11.98 -41.86 31.13
CA TYR A 131 -13.29 -42.53 31.27
C TYR A 131 -13.91 -42.99 29.93
N GLY A 132 -13.06 -43.36 28.96
CA GLY A 132 -13.50 -43.81 27.63
C GLY A 132 -14.11 -42.72 26.75
N LYS A 133 -13.98 -41.44 27.14
CA LYS A 133 -14.45 -40.30 26.34
C LYS A 133 -13.31 -39.71 25.52
N GLN A 134 -13.62 -39.28 24.30
CA GLN A 134 -12.67 -38.56 23.45
C GLN A 134 -13.02 -37.07 23.40
N GLY A 135 -12.02 -36.21 23.56
CA GLY A 135 -12.08 -34.80 23.20
C GLY A 135 -11.71 -34.62 21.73
N THR A 136 -12.24 -33.57 21.11
CA THR A 136 -11.95 -33.21 19.71
C THR A 136 -11.44 -31.79 19.65
N ALA A 137 -10.17 -31.61 19.24
CA ALA A 137 -9.61 -30.29 18.97
C ALA A 137 -10.16 -29.72 17.67
N PHE A 138 -10.16 -30.55 16.61
CA PHE A 138 -10.60 -30.18 15.27
C PHE A 138 -11.20 -31.37 14.51
N SER A 139 -12.13 -31.07 13.60
CA SER A 139 -12.85 -32.06 12.79
C SER A 139 -12.26 -32.18 11.39
N LYS A 140 -12.42 -33.37 10.78
CA LYS A 140 -12.10 -33.60 9.37
C LYS A 140 -12.93 -32.68 8.46
N GLY A 141 -12.32 -32.19 7.39
CA GLY A 141 -12.90 -31.27 6.42
C GLY A 141 -13.01 -29.82 6.90
N SER A 142 -12.54 -29.52 8.11
CA SER A 142 -12.63 -28.17 8.67
C SER A 142 -11.39 -27.35 8.36
N VAL A 143 -11.60 -26.07 8.07
CA VAL A 143 -10.55 -25.06 7.97
C VAL A 143 -10.68 -24.16 9.19
N TYR A 144 -9.59 -23.85 9.88
CA TYR A 144 -9.63 -22.96 11.05
C TYR A 144 -8.99 -21.61 10.72
N PHE A 145 -9.54 -20.55 11.33
CA PHE A 145 -9.04 -19.18 11.23
C PHE A 145 -9.03 -18.52 12.62
N ARG A 146 -8.27 -17.43 12.75
CA ARG A 146 -8.19 -16.62 13.97
C ARG A 146 -9.25 -15.53 13.97
N HIS A 147 -10.17 -15.62 14.93
CA HIS A 147 -11.15 -14.59 15.26
C HIS A 147 -10.88 -14.04 16.66
N GLY A 148 -10.23 -12.88 16.72
CA GLY A 148 -9.70 -12.38 18.00
C GLY A 148 -8.69 -13.38 18.56
N ALA A 149 -8.76 -13.70 19.84
CA ALA A 149 -7.85 -14.65 20.48
C ALA A 149 -8.21 -16.14 20.23
N LYS A 150 -9.27 -16.45 19.47
CA LYS A 150 -9.76 -17.83 19.30
C LYS A 150 -9.43 -18.41 17.92
N SER A 151 -9.16 -19.71 17.89
CA SER A 151 -9.07 -20.54 16.70
C SER A 151 -10.43 -21.20 16.45
N GLU A 152 -11.16 -20.75 15.43
CA GLU A 152 -12.54 -21.17 15.16
C GLU A 152 -12.68 -21.74 13.74
N PRO A 153 -13.66 -22.62 13.48
CA PRO A 153 -13.99 -23.05 12.13
C PRO A 153 -14.28 -21.84 11.24
N GLY A 154 -13.60 -21.80 10.09
CA GLY A 154 -13.76 -20.79 9.07
C GLY A 154 -15.10 -20.90 8.37
N ASN A 155 -15.55 -19.76 7.86
CA ASN A 155 -16.71 -19.66 7.00
C ASN A 155 -16.31 -19.11 5.61
N SER A 156 -17.28 -18.96 4.71
CA SER A 156 -17.05 -18.48 3.35
C SER A 156 -16.38 -17.09 3.28
N LYS A 157 -16.60 -16.23 4.29
CA LYS A 157 -15.95 -14.92 4.36
C LYS A 157 -14.46 -15.05 4.62
N ASP A 158 -14.06 -15.96 5.50
CA ASP A 158 -12.64 -16.16 5.84
C ASP A 158 -11.85 -16.70 4.65
N LEU A 159 -12.43 -17.66 3.93
CA LEU A 159 -11.88 -18.18 2.68
C LEU A 159 -11.74 -17.08 1.63
N LYS A 160 -12.80 -16.28 1.43
CA LYS A 160 -12.78 -15.15 0.50
C LYS A 160 -11.68 -14.14 0.85
N GLU A 161 -11.58 -13.73 2.11
CA GLU A 161 -10.57 -12.78 2.57
C GLU A 161 -9.15 -13.32 2.41
N SER A 162 -8.93 -14.61 2.64
CA SER A 162 -7.62 -15.25 2.43
C SER A 162 -7.22 -15.26 0.95
N ILE A 163 -8.13 -15.65 0.07
CA ILE A 163 -7.90 -15.67 -1.39
C ILE A 163 -7.67 -14.26 -1.92
N GLU A 164 -8.48 -13.28 -1.51
CA GLU A 164 -8.32 -11.88 -1.94
C GLU A 164 -6.97 -11.30 -1.52
N LYS A 165 -6.49 -11.63 -0.31
CA LYS A 165 -5.16 -11.22 0.16
C LYS A 165 -4.04 -11.82 -0.70
N GLU A 166 -4.14 -13.09 -1.07
CA GLU A 166 -3.11 -13.71 -1.92
C GLU A 166 -3.13 -13.12 -3.33
N ILE A 167 -4.31 -12.89 -3.92
CA ILE A 167 -4.44 -12.19 -5.20
C ILE A 167 -3.80 -10.80 -5.13
N GLU A 168 -4.02 -10.04 -4.05
CA GLU A 168 -3.37 -8.75 -3.85
C GLU A 168 -1.85 -8.86 -3.71
N ARG A 169 -1.35 -9.89 -3.03
CA ARG A 169 0.09 -10.16 -2.88
C ARG A 169 0.72 -10.45 -4.24
N ILE A 170 0.12 -11.33 -5.04
CA ILE A 170 0.55 -11.66 -6.39
C ILE A 170 0.55 -10.41 -7.27
N LYS A 171 -0.54 -9.62 -7.25
CA LYS A 171 -0.63 -8.35 -8.01
C LYS A 171 0.49 -7.39 -7.63
N LYS A 172 0.80 -7.23 -6.34
CA LYS A 172 1.90 -6.38 -5.87
C LYS A 172 3.26 -6.88 -6.36
N SER A 173 3.51 -8.18 -6.30
CA SER A 173 4.74 -8.79 -6.82
C SER A 173 4.91 -8.56 -8.33
N TRP A 174 3.87 -8.83 -9.11
CA TRP A 174 3.88 -8.61 -10.55
C TRP A 174 4.08 -7.14 -10.92
N LEU A 175 3.35 -6.23 -10.27
CA LEU A 175 3.55 -4.79 -10.48
C LEU A 175 4.94 -4.33 -10.08
N GLY A 176 5.53 -4.91 -9.03
CA GLY A 176 6.91 -4.66 -8.63
C GLY A 176 7.91 -5.02 -9.73
N ASN A 177 7.82 -6.23 -10.27
CA ASN A 177 8.72 -6.72 -11.31
C ASN A 177 8.55 -5.96 -12.63
N ILE A 178 7.31 -5.68 -13.03
CA ILE A 178 7.01 -4.87 -14.22
C ILE A 178 7.54 -3.44 -14.03
N ARG A 179 7.36 -2.84 -12.84
CA ARG A 179 7.91 -1.52 -12.54
C ARG A 179 9.43 -1.52 -12.64
N LYS A 180 10.14 -2.53 -12.10
CA LYS A 180 11.61 -2.66 -12.24
C LYS A 180 12.05 -2.68 -13.70
N ILE A 181 11.37 -3.46 -14.56
CA ILE A 181 11.69 -3.54 -16.00
C ILE A 181 11.38 -2.23 -16.72
N VAL A 182 10.20 -1.65 -16.50
CA VAL A 182 9.76 -0.42 -17.18
C VAL A 182 10.59 0.80 -16.77
N THR A 183 11.12 0.82 -15.55
CA THR A 183 11.88 1.95 -15.01
C THR A 183 13.39 1.87 -15.20
N SER A 184 13.90 0.69 -15.59
CA SER A 184 15.31 0.48 -15.90
C SER A 184 15.75 1.38 -17.06
N PRO A 185 16.98 1.95 -17.01
CA PRO A 185 17.52 2.73 -18.13
C PRO A 185 17.53 1.91 -19.44
N PRO A 186 17.36 2.52 -20.62
CA PRO A 186 17.36 1.81 -21.91
C PRO A 186 18.65 1.05 -22.22
N THR A 187 19.75 1.40 -21.54
CA THR A 187 21.05 0.72 -21.63
C THR A 187 21.12 -0.58 -20.82
N TYR A 188 20.15 -0.82 -19.94
CA TYR A 188 20.10 -2.02 -19.10
C TYR A 188 19.44 -3.16 -19.89
N LYS A 189 20.12 -4.30 -19.95
CA LYS A 189 19.55 -5.53 -20.52
C LYS A 189 18.91 -6.34 -19.39
N ALA A 190 17.63 -6.63 -19.53
CA ALA A 190 16.96 -7.61 -18.66
C ALA A 190 17.32 -9.02 -19.15
N VAL A 191 17.87 -9.83 -18.25
CA VAL A 191 18.19 -11.24 -18.51
C VAL A 191 17.34 -12.09 -17.58
N MET A 192 16.57 -13.03 -18.16
CA MET A 192 15.88 -14.06 -17.40
C MET A 192 16.82 -15.24 -17.21
N LEU A 193 17.05 -15.64 -15.96
CA LEU A 193 17.83 -16.82 -15.66
C LEU A 193 16.91 -18.06 -15.56
N PRO A 194 17.38 -19.24 -15.99
CA PRO A 194 16.67 -20.49 -15.75
C PRO A 194 16.40 -20.71 -14.25
N PRO A 195 15.26 -21.34 -13.88
CA PRO A 195 14.88 -21.52 -12.48
C PRO A 195 15.84 -22.42 -11.68
N GLU A 196 16.69 -23.21 -12.34
CA GLU A 196 17.68 -24.08 -11.71
C GLU A 196 18.95 -23.33 -11.26
N VAL A 197 19.12 -22.06 -11.67
CA VAL A 197 20.26 -21.24 -11.28
C VAL A 197 20.09 -20.81 -9.83
N LYS A 198 20.91 -21.38 -8.94
CA LYS A 198 20.99 -20.97 -7.53
C LYS A 198 22.13 -19.98 -7.35
N GLU A 199 21.84 -18.86 -6.70
CA GLU A 199 22.83 -17.84 -6.36
C GLU A 199 23.89 -18.41 -5.40
N SER A 200 25.16 -18.06 -5.62
CA SER A 200 26.27 -18.48 -4.76
C SER A 200 27.33 -17.37 -4.69
N ASP A 201 27.82 -17.09 -3.49
CA ASP A 201 28.88 -16.11 -3.23
C ASP A 201 30.29 -16.75 -3.25
N ILE A 202 30.37 -18.04 -3.58
CA ILE A 202 31.62 -18.79 -3.63
C ILE A 202 32.41 -18.35 -4.88
N ALA A 203 33.70 -18.05 -4.71
CA ALA A 203 34.56 -17.59 -5.81
C ALA A 203 34.68 -18.59 -6.98
N SER A 204 34.39 -19.87 -6.74
CA SER A 204 34.37 -20.94 -7.74
C SER A 204 33.00 -21.15 -8.41
N ALA A 205 31.98 -20.38 -8.06
CA ALA A 205 30.65 -20.48 -8.68
C ALA A 205 30.71 -20.10 -10.17
N PHE A 206 29.79 -20.67 -10.97
CA PHE A 206 29.76 -20.41 -12.40
C PHE A 206 29.41 -18.94 -12.66
N PRO A 207 30.28 -18.16 -13.33
CA PRO A 207 30.06 -16.73 -13.53
C PRO A 207 28.95 -16.50 -14.56
N ILE A 208 27.94 -15.72 -14.19
CA ILE A 208 26.90 -15.28 -15.11
C ILE A 208 27.41 -14.09 -15.93
N ARG A 209 27.24 -14.17 -17.25
CA ARG A 209 27.54 -13.09 -18.19
C ARG A 209 26.25 -12.65 -18.86
N ILE A 210 26.12 -11.35 -19.08
CA ILE A 210 24.93 -10.74 -19.72
C ILE A 210 24.97 -10.90 -21.25
N VAL A 211 26.12 -11.31 -21.81
CA VAL A 211 26.36 -11.51 -23.25
C VAL A 211 27.07 -12.85 -23.47
N ASP A 212 26.96 -13.38 -24.69
CA ASP A 212 27.54 -14.68 -25.10
C ASP A 212 29.08 -14.66 -25.27
N ASP A 213 29.72 -13.53 -25.01
CA ASP A 213 31.18 -13.40 -25.04
C ASP A 213 31.83 -13.96 -23.76
N LEU A 214 32.65 -15.00 -23.90
CA LEU A 214 33.39 -15.64 -22.82
C LEU A 214 34.40 -14.72 -22.11
N ASN A 215 34.87 -13.67 -22.79
CA ASN A 215 35.83 -12.69 -22.25
C ASN A 215 35.15 -11.49 -21.59
N ALA A 216 33.82 -11.39 -21.66
CA ALA A 216 33.10 -10.31 -21.01
C ALA A 216 33.24 -10.40 -19.47
N PRO A 217 33.32 -9.26 -18.76
CA PRO A 217 33.36 -9.22 -17.31
C PRO A 217 32.19 -10.01 -16.70
N ALA A 218 32.50 -10.88 -15.75
CA ALA A 218 31.48 -11.58 -14.98
C ALA A 218 30.65 -10.57 -14.18
N TYR A 219 29.32 -10.72 -14.22
CA TYR A 219 28.42 -9.89 -13.43
C TYR A 219 28.62 -10.19 -11.94
N ARG A 220 28.67 -9.14 -11.10
CA ARG A 220 28.63 -9.23 -9.63
C ARG A 220 27.44 -8.43 -9.10
N ARG A 221 26.72 -8.98 -8.12
CA ARG A 221 25.46 -8.46 -7.55
C ARG A 221 25.69 -7.14 -6.78
N ILE A 222 25.61 -6.00 -7.47
CA ILE A 222 25.55 -4.68 -6.84
C ILE A 222 24.13 -4.51 -6.29
N TRP A 223 23.99 -4.45 -4.97
CA TRP A 223 22.69 -4.29 -4.32
C TRP A 223 22.13 -2.89 -4.52
N ASP A 224 21.04 -2.77 -5.29
CA ASP A 224 20.04 -1.74 -5.06
C ASP A 224 18.62 -2.28 -5.33
N ASP A 225 18.10 -3.01 -4.35
CA ASP A 225 16.74 -3.54 -4.32
C ASP A 225 15.74 -2.59 -3.65
N SER A 226 16.13 -1.34 -3.48
CA SER A 226 15.29 -0.36 -2.82
C SER A 226 14.08 -0.05 -3.73
N PRO A 227 12.82 -0.31 -3.32
CA PRO A 227 11.70 0.38 -3.96
C PRO A 227 11.99 1.86 -3.84
N TYR A 228 11.73 2.65 -4.90
CA TYR A 228 11.99 4.09 -4.90
C TYR A 228 11.73 4.71 -3.52
N GLN A 229 12.80 4.98 -2.77
CA GLN A 229 12.68 5.37 -1.37
C GLN A 229 12.39 6.86 -1.27
N THR A 230 12.71 7.59 -2.34
CA THR A 230 12.58 9.04 -2.39
C THR A 230 11.40 9.45 -3.29
N PRO A 231 10.69 10.53 -2.93
CA PRO A 231 9.70 11.15 -3.81
C PRO A 231 10.26 11.49 -5.21
N GLU A 232 11.53 11.87 -5.31
CA GLU A 232 12.23 12.22 -6.55
C GLU A 232 12.34 11.04 -7.52
N GLU A 233 12.64 9.87 -6.98
CA GLU A 233 12.69 8.62 -7.71
C GLU A 233 11.31 8.18 -8.23
N ILE A 234 10.27 8.31 -7.39
CA ILE A 234 8.87 8.06 -7.79
C ILE A 234 8.48 8.99 -8.95
N LEU A 235 8.81 10.29 -8.85
CA LEU A 235 8.56 11.28 -9.88
C LEU A 235 9.28 10.94 -11.19
N THR A 236 10.55 10.54 -11.10
CA THR A 236 11.34 10.16 -12.27
C THR A 236 10.76 8.93 -12.97
N GLY A 237 10.33 7.93 -12.22
CA GLY A 237 9.66 6.74 -12.76
C GLY A 237 8.33 7.07 -13.45
N ALA A 238 7.52 7.96 -12.85
CA ALA A 238 6.27 8.44 -13.44
C ALA A 238 6.51 9.19 -14.76
N LEU A 239 7.46 10.13 -14.77
CA LEU A 239 7.81 10.90 -15.96
C LEU A 239 8.28 10.00 -17.11
N LYS A 240 9.16 9.04 -16.83
CA LYS A 240 9.64 8.09 -17.85
C LYS A 240 8.49 7.29 -18.47
N SER A 241 7.56 6.82 -17.64
CA SER A 241 6.40 6.05 -18.11
C SER A 241 5.48 6.91 -18.99
N TRP A 242 5.19 8.14 -18.55
CA TRP A 242 4.37 9.10 -19.29
C TRP A 242 5.01 9.57 -20.60
N ARG A 243 6.35 9.69 -20.67
CA ARG A 243 7.09 9.98 -21.91
C ARG A 243 6.93 8.87 -22.95
N ARG A 244 6.93 7.60 -22.52
CA ARG A 244 6.76 6.44 -23.41
C ARG A 244 5.32 6.30 -23.90
N ASP A 245 4.36 6.52 -23.00
CA ASP A 245 2.95 6.41 -23.29
C ASP A 245 2.20 7.50 -22.50
N LYS A 246 1.60 8.46 -23.22
CA LYS A 246 0.89 9.59 -22.61
C LYS A 246 -0.37 9.19 -21.84
N THR A 247 -0.79 7.93 -21.92
CA THR A 247 -1.87 7.36 -21.11
C THR A 247 -1.38 6.63 -19.85
N SER A 248 -0.07 6.42 -19.72
CA SER A 248 0.57 5.80 -18.55
C SER A 248 0.72 6.82 -17.40
N TYR A 249 -0.40 7.11 -16.74
CA TYR A 249 -0.45 8.04 -15.60
C TYR A 249 0.17 7.46 -14.33
N ALA A 250 0.76 8.34 -13.51
CA ALA A 250 1.19 7.98 -12.16
C ALA A 250 0.05 7.33 -11.35
N SER A 251 0.39 6.36 -10.50
CA SER A 251 -0.61 5.67 -9.69
C SER A 251 -1.22 6.64 -8.67
N GLU A 252 -2.45 6.38 -8.22
CA GLU A 252 -3.08 7.21 -7.20
C GLU A 252 -2.22 7.28 -5.92
N SER A 253 -1.60 6.17 -5.54
CA SER A 253 -0.71 6.11 -4.37
C SER A 253 0.52 7.00 -4.56
N ASP A 254 1.17 6.92 -5.72
CA ASP A 254 2.35 7.74 -6.03
C ASP A 254 1.97 9.23 -6.03
N LEU A 255 0.83 9.60 -6.63
CA LEU A 255 0.35 10.99 -6.66
C LEU A 255 0.12 11.56 -5.25
N TRP A 256 -0.44 10.77 -4.33
CA TRP A 256 -0.63 11.22 -2.94
C TRP A 256 0.70 11.35 -2.19
N THR A 257 1.65 10.45 -2.42
CA THR A 257 3.00 10.55 -1.85
C THR A 257 3.71 11.81 -2.35
N LEU A 258 3.72 12.03 -3.67
CA LEU A 258 4.32 13.20 -4.31
C LEU A 258 3.67 14.50 -3.83
N TYR A 259 2.33 14.53 -3.73
CA TYR A 259 1.62 15.72 -3.25
C TYR A 259 1.89 16.03 -1.76
N ALA A 260 2.08 15.01 -0.92
CA ALA A 260 2.47 15.22 0.47
C ALA A 260 3.87 15.86 0.59
N CYS A 261 4.77 15.54 -0.34
CA CYS A 261 6.14 16.08 -0.39
C CYS A 261 6.29 17.27 -1.37
N ARG A 262 5.18 17.84 -1.85
CA ARG A 262 5.15 18.77 -3.00
C ARG A 262 6.07 19.99 -2.88
N GLY A 263 6.29 20.50 -1.65
CA GLY A 263 7.17 21.64 -1.39
C GLY A 263 8.66 21.33 -1.48
N ASN A 264 9.04 20.05 -1.51
CA ASN A 264 10.43 19.60 -1.53
C ASN A 264 10.84 19.00 -2.88
N LEU A 265 9.90 18.89 -3.83
CA LEU A 265 10.17 18.29 -5.14
C LEU A 265 10.86 19.27 -6.09
N GLN A 266 11.86 18.77 -6.83
CA GLN A 266 12.49 19.51 -7.92
C GLN A 266 11.67 19.37 -9.21
N LEU A 267 10.86 20.38 -9.50
CA LEU A 267 9.94 20.41 -10.65
C LEU A 267 10.44 21.36 -11.75
N ASP A 268 10.55 20.83 -12.96
CA ASP A 268 10.54 21.59 -14.20
C ASP A 268 9.13 21.52 -14.82
N GLU A 269 8.89 22.28 -15.91
CA GLU A 269 7.57 22.30 -16.57
C GLU A 269 7.10 20.91 -17.02
N GLU A 270 8.03 20.05 -17.46
CA GLU A 270 7.67 18.74 -17.99
C GLU A 270 7.24 17.77 -16.87
N LYS A 271 7.98 17.76 -15.76
CA LYS A 271 7.60 17.02 -14.55
C LYS A 271 6.26 17.51 -14.02
N ALA A 272 6.06 18.82 -13.97
CA ALA A 272 4.81 19.40 -13.51
C ALA A 272 3.64 19.05 -14.44
N GLU A 273 3.82 19.07 -15.76
CA GLU A 273 2.81 18.67 -16.73
C GLU A 273 2.44 17.18 -16.57
N CYS A 274 3.44 16.31 -16.38
CA CYS A 274 3.22 14.88 -16.11
C CYS A 274 2.35 14.67 -14.86
N LEU A 275 2.61 15.42 -13.78
CA LEU A 275 1.82 15.33 -12.54
C LEU A 275 0.44 15.96 -12.69
N LEU A 276 0.32 17.08 -13.41
CA LEU A 276 -0.95 17.72 -13.74
C LEU A 276 -1.87 16.74 -14.49
N GLU A 277 -1.37 16.16 -15.58
CA GLU A 277 -2.14 15.24 -16.42
C GLU A 277 -2.52 13.97 -15.66
N SER A 278 -1.58 13.41 -14.89
CA SER A 278 -1.84 12.24 -14.05
C SER A 278 -2.89 12.54 -12.98
N SER A 279 -2.80 13.68 -12.30
CA SER A 279 -3.76 14.09 -11.27
C SER A 279 -5.16 14.32 -11.83
N ILE A 280 -5.28 14.94 -13.01
CA ILE A 280 -6.55 15.19 -13.69
C ILE A 280 -7.26 13.87 -14.00
N ASN A 281 -6.54 12.89 -14.56
CA ASN A 281 -7.11 11.59 -14.91
C ASN A 281 -7.45 10.73 -13.68
N ARG A 282 -6.77 10.95 -12.54
CA ARG A 282 -6.98 10.21 -11.28
C ARG A 282 -7.84 10.94 -10.25
N HIS A 283 -8.41 12.10 -10.59
CA HIS A 283 -9.14 12.97 -9.65
C HIS A 283 -8.33 13.34 -8.38
N ALA A 284 -7.02 13.48 -8.51
CA ALA A 284 -6.13 13.95 -7.46
C ALA A 284 -6.00 15.49 -7.47
N PRO A 285 -5.43 16.12 -6.42
CA PRO A 285 -5.13 17.54 -6.43
C PRO A 285 -4.17 17.90 -7.57
N PHE A 286 -4.38 19.03 -8.23
CA PHE A 286 -3.68 19.37 -9.48
C PHE A 286 -3.36 20.86 -9.65
N PHE A 287 -3.95 21.76 -8.85
CA PHE A 287 -3.68 23.18 -8.98
C PHE A 287 -2.24 23.52 -8.63
N PHE A 288 -1.69 22.89 -7.59
CA PHE A 288 -0.28 23.06 -7.25
C PHE A 288 0.66 22.74 -8.42
N TRP A 289 0.42 21.64 -9.16
CA TRP A 289 1.26 21.29 -10.30
C TRP A 289 1.14 22.31 -11.43
N ALA A 290 -0.08 22.83 -11.64
CA ALA A 290 -0.33 23.82 -12.68
C ALA A 290 0.42 25.15 -12.46
N THR A 291 0.80 25.52 -11.23
CA THR A 291 1.51 26.79 -10.98
C THR A 291 2.95 26.81 -11.54
N PHE A 292 3.51 25.63 -11.85
CA PHE A 292 4.83 25.49 -12.45
C PHE A 292 4.82 25.61 -13.98
N LEU A 293 3.66 25.59 -14.63
CA LEU A 293 3.54 25.67 -16.08
C LEU A 293 3.40 27.13 -16.53
N SER A 294 4.02 27.46 -17.66
CA SER A 294 3.70 28.68 -18.40
C SER A 294 2.25 28.71 -18.88
N PHE A 295 1.75 29.91 -19.11
CA PHE A 295 0.39 30.14 -19.60
C PHE A 295 0.12 29.38 -20.90
N ASP A 296 1.04 29.47 -21.86
CA ASP A 296 0.92 28.81 -23.16
C ASP A 296 0.83 27.30 -22.99
N ARG A 297 1.64 26.73 -22.08
CA ARG A 297 1.62 25.30 -21.82
C ARG A 297 0.33 24.81 -21.15
N ILE A 298 -0.25 25.60 -20.24
CA ILE A 298 -1.57 25.31 -19.67
C ILE A 298 -2.64 25.39 -20.76
N ASN A 299 -2.57 26.39 -21.64
CA ASN A 299 -3.50 26.57 -22.74
C ASN A 299 -3.47 25.37 -23.71
N ASP A 300 -2.27 24.99 -24.15
CA ASP A 300 -2.05 23.83 -25.03
C ASP A 300 -2.53 22.53 -24.39
N PHE A 301 -2.25 22.35 -23.09
CA PHE A 301 -2.72 21.20 -22.33
C PHE A 301 -4.26 21.11 -22.31
N ILE A 302 -4.96 22.22 -22.03
CA ILE A 302 -6.44 22.25 -22.01
C ILE A 302 -7.01 21.96 -23.40
N HIS A 303 -6.44 22.56 -24.46
CA HIS A 303 -6.86 22.31 -25.83
C HIS A 303 -6.70 20.84 -26.23
N ARG A 304 -5.55 20.24 -25.89
CA ARG A 304 -5.27 18.83 -26.14
C ARG A 304 -6.27 17.92 -25.44
N VAL A 305 -6.48 18.10 -24.12
CA VAL A 305 -7.43 17.29 -23.35
C VAL A 305 -8.87 17.45 -23.85
N ALA A 306 -9.27 18.66 -24.25
CA ALA A 306 -10.59 18.90 -24.80
C ALA A 306 -10.81 18.19 -26.14
N THR A 307 -9.78 18.10 -26.97
CA THR A 307 -9.82 17.44 -28.29
C THR A 307 -9.80 15.92 -28.15
N GLU A 308 -8.99 15.38 -27.24
CA GLU A 308 -8.95 13.93 -26.99
C GLU A 308 -10.27 13.42 -26.39
N GLY A 309 -10.97 14.25 -25.60
CA GLY A 309 -12.31 13.94 -25.11
C GLY A 309 -12.38 12.73 -24.18
N LYS A 310 -11.27 12.26 -23.60
CA LYS A 310 -11.25 11.07 -22.73
C LYS A 310 -11.73 11.41 -21.31
N TYR A 311 -12.89 10.91 -20.93
CA TYR A 311 -13.40 11.04 -19.56
C TYR A 311 -12.44 10.39 -18.54
N PRO A 312 -12.14 11.00 -17.38
CA PRO A 312 -12.78 12.17 -16.75
C PRO A 312 -12.12 13.53 -17.06
N ALA A 313 -11.03 13.54 -17.83
CA ALA A 313 -10.16 14.70 -17.96
C ALA A 313 -10.88 16.00 -18.40
N PRO A 314 -11.84 15.98 -19.35
CA PRO A 314 -12.61 17.17 -19.72
C PRO A 314 -13.30 17.88 -18.55
N ASN A 315 -13.91 17.14 -17.61
CA ASN A 315 -14.59 17.75 -16.46
C ASN A 315 -13.62 18.43 -15.49
N MET A 316 -12.39 17.90 -15.40
CA MET A 316 -11.38 18.42 -14.49
C MET A 316 -10.67 19.64 -15.08
N VAL A 317 -10.39 19.66 -16.39
CA VAL A 317 -9.80 20.85 -17.04
C VAL A 317 -10.74 22.05 -17.07
N LEU A 318 -12.07 21.86 -16.97
CA LEU A 318 -13.01 22.97 -16.77
C LEU A 318 -12.72 23.77 -15.50
N LYS A 319 -12.30 23.09 -14.42
CA LYS A 319 -11.94 23.73 -13.15
C LYS A 319 -10.63 24.52 -13.29
N LEU A 320 -9.70 24.00 -14.09
CA LEU A 320 -8.45 24.69 -14.41
C LEU A 320 -8.72 25.96 -15.25
N ALA A 321 -9.52 25.84 -16.31
CA ALA A 321 -9.95 26.97 -17.14
C ALA A 321 -10.69 28.04 -16.32
N HIS A 322 -11.57 27.61 -15.41
CA HIS A 322 -12.28 28.52 -14.50
C HIS A 322 -11.33 29.25 -13.53
N ALA A 323 -10.29 28.58 -13.03
CA ALA A 323 -9.30 29.20 -12.15
C ALA A 323 -8.49 30.30 -12.86
N MET A 324 -8.12 30.10 -14.13
CA MET A 324 -7.45 31.14 -14.95
C MET A 324 -8.29 32.43 -15.01
N GLY A 325 -9.61 32.28 -15.17
CA GLY A 325 -10.58 33.37 -15.09
C GLY A 325 -10.45 34.45 -16.16
N GLY A 326 -11.26 35.50 -16.01
CA GLY A 326 -11.34 36.60 -16.97
C GLY A 326 -11.72 36.13 -18.38
N LYS A 327 -11.32 36.92 -19.39
CA LYS A 327 -11.60 36.60 -20.81
C LYS A 327 -10.99 35.28 -21.26
N VAL A 328 -9.78 34.96 -20.80
CA VAL A 328 -9.09 33.70 -21.15
C VAL A 328 -9.85 32.50 -20.61
N GLY A 329 -10.19 32.51 -19.31
CA GLY A 329 -10.95 31.42 -18.70
C GLY A 329 -12.28 31.21 -19.40
N LEU A 330 -12.96 32.29 -19.81
CA LEU A 330 -14.19 32.21 -20.60
C LEU A 330 -13.96 31.53 -21.96
N GLN A 331 -12.93 31.96 -22.71
CA GLN A 331 -12.56 31.37 -24.00
C GLN A 331 -12.21 29.87 -23.90
N LEU A 332 -11.49 29.48 -22.85
CA LEU A 332 -11.14 28.08 -22.59
C LEU A 332 -12.36 27.24 -22.22
N LEU A 333 -13.26 27.76 -21.37
CA LEU A 333 -14.54 27.09 -21.06
C LEU A 333 -15.38 26.90 -22.32
N ASP A 334 -15.43 27.91 -23.20
CA ASP A 334 -16.09 27.84 -24.51
C ASP A 334 -15.45 26.79 -25.42
N TYR A 335 -14.12 26.71 -25.43
CA TYR A 335 -13.41 25.72 -26.24
C TYR A 335 -13.70 24.30 -25.77
N VAL A 336 -13.58 24.03 -24.46
CA VAL A 336 -13.85 22.70 -23.89
C VAL A 336 -15.30 22.29 -24.14
N GLY A 337 -16.26 23.21 -23.95
CA GLY A 337 -17.69 22.93 -24.16
C GLY A 337 -18.07 22.64 -25.62
N ARG A 338 -17.34 23.21 -26.59
CA ARG A 338 -17.56 22.97 -28.04
C ARG A 338 -16.93 21.66 -28.51
N ASN A 339 -15.71 21.36 -28.05
CA ASN A 339 -14.94 20.22 -28.54
C ASN A 339 -15.23 18.91 -27.78
N CYS A 340 -15.85 18.99 -26.60
CA CYS A 340 -16.20 17.80 -25.82
C CYS A 340 -17.65 17.38 -26.04
N GLY A 341 -17.85 16.13 -26.48
CA GLY A 341 -19.18 15.58 -26.80
C GLY A 341 -20.08 15.28 -25.60
N TYR A 342 -19.57 15.34 -24.35
CA TYR A 342 -20.34 14.92 -23.18
C TYR A 342 -21.36 15.97 -22.71
N PRO A 343 -22.65 15.62 -22.52
CA PRO A 343 -23.67 16.54 -22.00
C PRO A 343 -23.34 17.09 -20.60
N SER A 344 -22.72 16.28 -19.76
CA SER A 344 -22.30 16.67 -18.41
C SER A 344 -21.27 17.82 -18.44
N VAL A 345 -20.34 17.79 -19.39
CA VAL A 345 -19.33 18.84 -19.59
C VAL A 345 -20.01 20.15 -20.00
N LYS A 346 -20.97 20.12 -20.93
CA LYS A 346 -21.73 21.31 -21.36
C LYS A 346 -22.50 21.96 -20.21
N SER A 347 -23.13 21.15 -19.36
CA SER A 347 -23.84 21.64 -18.17
C SER A 347 -22.90 22.37 -17.20
N VAL A 348 -21.73 21.77 -16.92
CA VAL A 348 -20.72 22.37 -16.03
C VAL A 348 -20.16 23.66 -16.63
N VAL A 349 -19.88 23.72 -17.94
CA VAL A 349 -19.45 24.95 -18.63
C VAL A 349 -20.43 26.10 -18.39
N ASN A 350 -21.72 25.86 -18.61
CA ASN A 350 -22.74 26.89 -18.43
C ASN A 350 -22.83 27.40 -16.98
N SER A 351 -22.59 26.53 -16.00
CA SER A 351 -22.52 26.92 -14.59
C SER A 351 -21.28 27.78 -14.30
N LEU A 352 -20.10 27.33 -14.75
CA LEU A 352 -18.83 28.00 -14.47
C LEU A 352 -18.71 29.37 -15.17
N LYS A 353 -19.26 29.52 -16.38
CA LYS A 353 -19.27 30.80 -17.11
C LYS A 353 -19.92 31.94 -16.32
N LYS A 354 -20.98 31.65 -15.54
CA LYS A 354 -21.68 32.66 -14.73
C LYS A 354 -20.79 33.29 -13.66
N THR A 355 -19.70 32.63 -13.30
CA THR A 355 -18.84 33.04 -12.18
C THR A 355 -17.39 33.27 -12.58
N VAL A 356 -16.98 32.94 -13.81
CA VAL A 356 -15.55 32.96 -14.24
C VAL A 356 -14.90 34.34 -14.16
N GLU A 357 -15.68 35.41 -14.24
CA GLU A 357 -15.19 36.80 -14.10
C GLU A 357 -15.18 37.29 -12.66
N SER A 358 -15.83 36.58 -11.74
CA SER A 358 -15.92 37.00 -10.35
C SER A 358 -14.59 36.84 -9.61
N LYS A 359 -14.33 37.76 -8.66
CA LYS A 359 -13.15 37.70 -7.79
C LYS A 359 -13.20 36.49 -6.84
N ASP A 360 -14.40 36.14 -6.38
CA ASP A 360 -14.70 35.04 -5.43
C ASP A 360 -14.96 33.69 -6.12
N ARG A 361 -14.69 33.56 -7.43
CA ARG A 361 -15.17 32.42 -8.21
C ARG A 361 -14.75 31.05 -7.70
N LEU A 362 -13.51 30.91 -7.21
CA LEU A 362 -13.02 29.66 -6.62
C LEU A 362 -13.71 29.37 -5.29
N ILE A 363 -14.02 30.40 -4.50
CA ILE A 363 -14.80 30.26 -3.26
C ILE A 363 -16.21 29.74 -3.55
N ARG A 364 -16.84 30.18 -4.65
CA ARG A 364 -18.17 29.68 -5.06
C ARG A 364 -18.16 28.19 -5.43
N VAL A 365 -17.05 27.69 -5.97
CA VAL A 365 -16.92 26.28 -6.39
C VAL A 365 -16.46 25.38 -5.25
N TYR A 366 -15.55 25.87 -4.40
CA TYR A 366 -14.86 25.09 -3.37
C TYR A 366 -15.30 25.41 -1.94
N GLY A 367 -16.19 26.39 -1.76
CA GLY A 367 -16.79 26.76 -0.48
C GLY A 367 -16.05 27.87 0.28
N ALA A 368 -16.79 28.56 1.13
CA ALA A 368 -16.34 29.75 1.87
C ALA A 368 -15.72 29.46 3.25
N LYS A 369 -15.63 28.19 3.68
CA LYS A 369 -15.06 27.82 4.97
C LYS A 369 -14.08 26.66 4.84
N ILE A 370 -12.90 26.81 5.42
CA ILE A 370 -11.87 25.76 5.56
C ILE A 370 -11.73 25.32 7.01
N ARG A 371 -11.37 24.06 7.24
CA ARG A 371 -11.14 23.53 8.60
C ARG A 371 -9.67 23.60 8.98
N ILE A 372 -9.39 24.06 10.18
CA ILE A 372 -8.06 24.05 10.80
C ILE A 372 -8.21 23.39 12.17
N GLY A 373 -7.81 22.12 12.29
CA GLY A 373 -8.06 21.35 13.51
C GLY A 373 -9.57 21.21 13.79
N THR A 374 -10.00 21.68 14.96
CA THR A 374 -11.40 21.72 15.39
C THR A 374 -12.12 23.00 15.00
N SER A 375 -11.42 23.99 14.45
CA SER A 375 -11.95 25.31 14.11
C SER A 375 -12.22 25.44 12.62
N SER A 376 -13.10 26.38 12.24
CA SER A 376 -13.34 26.74 10.85
C SER A 376 -13.04 28.23 10.63
N VAL A 377 -12.33 28.55 9.55
CA VAL A 377 -12.00 29.92 9.17
C VAL A 377 -12.71 30.26 7.85
N SER A 378 -13.18 31.51 7.74
CA SER A 378 -13.72 32.03 6.46
C SER A 378 -12.59 32.17 5.46
N VAL A 379 -12.75 31.62 4.26
CA VAL A 379 -11.74 31.71 3.19
C VAL A 379 -11.51 33.16 2.76
N GLU A 380 -12.52 34.01 2.83
CA GLU A 380 -12.42 35.44 2.48
C GLU A 380 -11.49 36.21 3.43
N ASN A 381 -11.37 35.75 4.67
CA ASN A 381 -10.56 36.38 5.72
C ASN A 381 -9.29 35.59 6.03
N ALA A 382 -9.05 34.47 5.34
CA ALA A 382 -7.93 33.58 5.60
C ALA A 382 -6.68 34.10 4.89
N GLU A 383 -5.57 34.18 5.62
CA GLU A 383 -4.28 34.42 5.00
C GLU A 383 -3.76 33.15 4.30
N ARG A 384 -2.79 33.31 3.39
CA ARG A 384 -2.14 32.17 2.74
C ARG A 384 -1.59 31.17 3.76
N ALA A 385 -0.99 31.67 4.85
CA ALA A 385 -0.46 30.85 5.93
C ALA A 385 -1.55 30.00 6.62
N ASP A 386 -2.79 30.49 6.69
CA ASP A 386 -3.91 29.73 7.26
C ASP A 386 -4.33 28.58 6.34
N LEU A 387 -4.36 28.83 5.02
CA LEU A 387 -4.62 27.81 4.00
C LEU A 387 -3.51 26.75 3.98
N GLU A 388 -2.24 27.14 4.13
CA GLU A 388 -1.11 26.21 4.23
C GLU A 388 -1.19 25.34 5.51
N LYS A 389 -1.47 25.93 6.67
CA LYS A 389 -1.74 25.17 7.91
C LYS A 389 -2.91 24.20 7.76
N SER A 390 -3.99 24.64 7.11
CA SER A 390 -5.15 23.81 6.82
C SER A 390 -4.78 22.64 5.91
N MET A 391 -3.94 22.89 4.89
CA MET A 391 -3.45 21.88 3.96
C MET A 391 -2.63 20.81 4.70
N ASP A 392 -1.67 21.22 5.53
CA ASP A 392 -0.83 20.28 6.29
C ASP A 392 -1.64 19.43 7.26
N TYR A 393 -2.64 20.04 7.91
CA TYR A 393 -3.60 19.33 8.75
C TYR A 393 -4.40 18.30 7.93
N ALA A 394 -4.91 18.69 6.75
CA ALA A 394 -5.67 17.80 5.87
C ALA A 394 -4.83 16.62 5.36
N ILE A 395 -3.55 16.85 5.04
CA ILE A 395 -2.58 15.82 4.65
C ILE A 395 -2.34 14.86 5.82
N LYS A 396 -2.07 15.38 7.02
CA LYS A 396 -1.88 14.56 8.24
C LYS A 396 -3.08 13.67 8.53
N MET A 397 -4.29 14.20 8.35
CA MET A 397 -5.55 13.46 8.54
C MET A 397 -5.94 12.59 7.34
N LYS A 398 -5.17 12.62 6.24
CA LYS A 398 -5.44 11.93 4.98
C LYS A 398 -6.84 12.25 4.41
N ASN A 399 -7.32 13.47 4.62
CA ASN A 399 -8.64 13.91 4.15
C ASN A 399 -8.55 14.36 2.69
N LYS A 400 -8.67 13.40 1.76
CA LYS A 400 -8.54 13.63 0.32
C LYS A 400 -9.47 14.71 -0.23
N THR A 401 -10.69 14.83 0.29
CA THR A 401 -11.66 15.83 -0.17
C THR A 401 -11.23 17.23 0.23
N GLU A 402 -10.80 17.40 1.48
CA GLU A 402 -10.33 18.68 1.99
C GLU A 402 -9.03 19.11 1.30
N ILE A 403 -8.10 18.20 1.05
CA ILE A 403 -6.86 18.49 0.33
C ILE A 403 -7.16 19.07 -1.06
N LYS A 404 -8.02 18.43 -1.86
CA LYS A 404 -8.38 18.92 -3.21
C LYS A 404 -9.04 20.30 -3.18
N ARG A 405 -9.77 20.58 -2.10
CA ARG A 405 -10.49 21.84 -1.89
C ARG A 405 -9.52 22.96 -1.57
N ILE A 406 -8.61 22.72 -0.63
CA ILE A 406 -7.57 23.68 -0.24
C ILE A 406 -6.57 23.88 -1.38
N ASP A 407 -6.21 22.83 -2.12
CA ASP A 407 -5.35 22.92 -3.33
C ASP A 407 -5.88 23.97 -4.32
N ALA A 408 -7.18 23.90 -4.62
CA ALA A 408 -7.83 24.86 -5.51
C ALA A 408 -7.87 26.28 -4.95
N LEU A 409 -8.17 26.43 -3.67
CA LEU A 409 -8.26 27.75 -3.03
C LEU A 409 -6.89 28.41 -2.84
N LEU A 410 -5.86 27.62 -2.56
CA LEU A 410 -4.50 28.08 -2.31
C LEU A 410 -3.74 28.38 -3.61
N TYR A 411 -3.75 27.47 -4.57
CA TYR A 411 -2.92 27.56 -5.77
C TYR A 411 -3.68 28.02 -7.02
N GLY A 412 -5.01 27.84 -7.08
CA GLY A 412 -5.83 28.32 -8.19
C GLY A 412 -5.75 29.83 -8.45
N PRO A 413 -5.65 30.71 -7.43
CA PRO A 413 -5.44 32.15 -7.66
C PRO A 413 -4.12 32.50 -8.35
N GLU A 414 -3.07 31.68 -8.20
CA GLU A 414 -1.76 31.94 -8.80
C GLU A 414 -1.76 31.77 -10.32
N LEU A 415 -2.72 31.00 -10.86
CA LEU A 415 -2.90 30.79 -12.29
C LEU A 415 -3.38 32.05 -13.06
N ARG A 416 -3.56 33.16 -12.36
CA ARG A 416 -4.09 34.42 -12.90
C ARG A 416 -3.01 35.36 -13.48
N ILE A 417 -1.72 35.18 -13.15
CA ILE A 417 -0.69 36.22 -13.39
C ILE A 417 0.66 35.65 -13.89
N LYS A 418 0.74 35.33 -15.18
CA LYS A 418 1.96 35.50 -16.00
C LYS A 418 1.60 36.01 -17.40
N LYS A 419 1.20 37.27 -17.50
CA LYS A 419 1.40 38.01 -18.77
C LYS A 419 2.88 38.36 -18.83
N ASN A 420 3.52 38.02 -19.94
CA ASN A 420 4.91 38.32 -20.27
C ASN A 420 5.39 39.65 -19.69
N ASN A 421 6.37 39.60 -18.77
CA ASN A 421 7.33 40.68 -18.60
C ASN A 421 8.34 40.57 -19.74
N HIS A 422 7.93 40.96 -20.94
CA HIS A 422 8.84 41.36 -22.01
C HIS A 422 8.33 42.68 -22.59
N ALA A 423 8.85 43.76 -22.01
CA ALA A 423 9.11 45.04 -22.66
C ALA A 423 10.59 45.35 -22.39
#